data_AF-A0A1Z9T2I0-F1
#
_entry.id   AF-A0A1Z9T2I0-F1
#
_cell.length_a   1.000
_cell.length_b   1.000
_cell.length_c   1.000
_cell.angle_alpha   90.00
_cell.angle_beta   90.00
_cell.angle_gamma   90.00
#
_symmetry.space_group_name_H-M   'P 1'
#
loop_
_entity.id
_entity.type
_entity.pdbx_description
1 polymer ?
#
loop_
_entity_poly.entity_id
_entity_poly.type
_entity_poly.pdbx_seq_one_letter_code
_entity_poly.pdbx_strand_id
1 'polypeptide(L)' 'MKIESAKYLQSKVVDENVSTSTDNIGIIATIDGKSWTVPLDPANSDYAEIMRLVDAGELTIEPADE' A
#
# COMPACT_ATOMS: atom_id res chain seq x y z
N MET A 1 3.41 -15.14 -8.52
CA MET A 1 3.81 -13.78 -8.11
C MET A 1 4.40 -13.89 -6.73
N LYS A 2 5.60 -13.40 -6.49
CA LYS A 2 6.22 -13.33 -5.16
C LYS A 2 6.13 -11.88 -4.67
N ILE A 3 5.43 -11.68 -3.56
CA ILE A 3 5.34 -10.38 -2.88
C ILE A 3 6.34 -10.40 -1.73
N GLU A 4 7.33 -9.51 -1.78
CA GLU A 4 8.46 -9.50 -0.85
C GLU A 4 8.30 -8.46 0.26
N SER A 5 7.59 -7.37 -0.02
CA SER A 5 7.27 -6.33 0.94
C SER A 5 6.04 -5.54 0.51
N ALA A 6 5.36 -4.92 1.47
CA ALA A 6 4.25 -4.00 1.26
C ALA A 6 4.31 -2.87 2.29
N LYS A 7 4.08 -1.63 1.86
CA LYS A 7 3.90 -0.47 2.74
C LYS A 7 2.81 0.44 2.22
N TYR A 8 2.09 1.12 3.10
CA TYR A 8 1.11 2.11 2.65
C TYR A 8 1.79 3.27 1.92
N LEU A 9 1.06 3.84 0.96
CA LEU A 9 1.37 5.11 0.34
C LEU A 9 0.35 6.13 0.85
N GLN A 10 0.81 7.21 1.46
CA GLN A 10 -0.03 8.30 1.94
C GLN A 10 0.06 9.52 1.04
N SER A 11 -1.06 10.21 0.86
CA SER A 11 -1.06 11.55 0.26
C SER A 11 -0.72 12.57 1.34
N LYS A 12 0.43 13.25 1.22
CA LYS A 12 0.78 14.34 2.13
C LYS A 12 0.26 15.66 1.57
N VAL A 13 -0.87 16.14 2.10
CA VAL A 13 -1.33 17.51 1.83
C VAL A 13 -0.61 18.44 2.81
N VAL A 14 0.39 19.17 2.32
CA VAL A 14 1.02 20.28 3.03
C VAL A 14 0.38 21.59 2.58
N ASP A 15 -0.82 21.86 3.08
CA ASP A 15 -1.45 23.18 2.99
C ASP A 15 -1.90 23.58 4.40
N GLU A 16 -1.38 24.72 4.87
CA GLU A 16 -1.62 25.25 6.21
C GLU A 16 -3.08 25.67 6.46
N ASN A 17 -3.90 25.77 5.40
CA ASN A 17 -5.33 26.10 5.46
C ASN A 17 -6.25 24.91 5.12
N VAL A 18 -5.70 23.72 4.91
CA VAL A 18 -6.46 22.50 4.59
C VAL A 18 -6.28 21.48 5.71
N SER A 19 -7.38 20.83 6.09
CA SER A 19 -7.36 19.70 7.02
C SER A 19 -6.40 18.62 6.48
N THR A 20 -5.26 18.43 7.12
CA THR A 20 -4.24 17.45 6.75
C THR A 20 -4.83 16.04 6.86
N SER A 21 -5.35 15.49 5.76
CA SER A 21 -5.80 14.10 5.72
C SER A 21 -4.63 13.23 5.28
N THR A 22 -4.10 12.41 6.20
CA THR A 22 -3.06 11.41 5.92
C THR A 22 -3.73 10.12 5.45
N ASP A 23 -4.50 10.23 4.37
CA ASP A 23 -5.22 9.08 3.84
C ASP A 23 -4.25 8.18 3.06
N ASN A 24 -4.35 6.88 3.32
CA ASN A 24 -3.68 5.88 2.49
C ASN A 24 -4.33 5.92 1.10
N ILE A 25 -3.53 6.18 0.08
CA ILE A 25 -3.96 6.26 -1.33
C ILE A 25 -3.50 5.06 -2.15
N GLY A 26 -2.69 4.17 -1.58
CA GLY A 26 -2.17 3.00 -2.26
C GLY A 26 -1.27 2.16 -1.35
N ILE A 27 -0.67 1.12 -1.93
CA ILE A 27 0.37 0.30 -1.35
C ILE A 27 1.57 0.32 -2.29
N ILE A 28 2.76 0.55 -1.77
CA ILE A 28 4.00 0.26 -2.49
C ILE A 28 4.40 -1.17 -2.13
N ALA A 29 4.43 -2.05 -3.13
CA ALA A 29 4.82 -3.44 -2.97
C ALA A 29 6.02 -3.81 -3.83
N THR A 30 6.89 -4.68 -3.31
CA THR A 30 7.94 -5.32 -4.12
C THR A 30 7.41 -6.64 -4.65
N ILE A 31 7.17 -6.69 -5.96
CA ILE A 31 6.59 -7.83 -6.67
C ILE A 31 7.61 -8.34 -7.68
N ASP A 32 7.99 -9.61 -7.55
CA ASP A 32 8.99 -10.28 -8.39
C ASP A 32 10.28 -9.44 -8.53
N GLY A 33 10.72 -8.82 -7.43
CA GLY A 33 11.94 -7.99 -7.35
C GLY A 33 11.80 -6.55 -7.86
N LYS A 34 10.60 -6.10 -8.25
CA LYS A 34 10.35 -4.73 -8.72
C LYS A 34 9.34 -4.01 -7.82
N SER A 35 9.56 -2.72 -7.58
CA SER A 35 8.62 -1.88 -6.85
C SER A 35 7.45 -1.44 -7.73
N TRP A 36 6.23 -1.56 -7.20
CA TRP A 36 4.97 -1.18 -7.85
C TRP A 36 4.10 -0.39 -6.89
N THR A 37 3.34 0.55 -7.45
CA THR A 37 2.26 1.23 -6.74
C THR A 37 0.96 0.51 -7.05
N VAL A 38 0.34 -0.05 -6.02
CA VAL A 38 -0.89 -0.83 -6.08
C VAL A 38 -2.04 0.04 -5.51
N PRO A 39 -3.07 0.37 -6.30
CA PRO A 39 -4.25 1.07 -5.81
C PRO A 39 -5.01 0.25 -4.76
N LEU A 40 -5.68 0.93 -3.82
CA LEU A 40 -6.57 0.30 -2.82
C LEU A 40 -7.93 -0.08 -3.43
N ASP A 41 -7.91 -0.79 -4.56
CA ASP A 41 -9.10 -1.23 -5.28
C ASP A 41 -9.27 -2.75 -5.13
N PRO A 42 -10.37 -3.24 -4.54
CA PRO A 42 -10.67 -4.68 -4.47
C PRO A 42 -10.71 -5.40 -5.82
N ALA A 43 -10.94 -4.69 -6.93
CA ALA A 43 -10.89 -5.27 -8.28
C ALA A 43 -9.46 -5.39 -8.83
N ASN A 44 -8.46 -4.81 -8.17
CA ASN A 44 -7.06 -4.97 -8.54
C ASN A 44 -6.52 -6.31 -7.99
N SER A 45 -6.08 -7.18 -8.88
CA SER A 45 -5.58 -8.52 -8.52
C SER A 45 -4.37 -8.48 -7.59
N ASP A 46 -3.49 -7.50 -7.75
CA ASP A 46 -2.30 -7.35 -6.89
C ASP A 46 -2.73 -6.93 -5.49
N TYR A 47 -3.69 -6.00 -5.36
CA TYR A 47 -4.27 -5.62 -4.08
C TYR A 47 -4.96 -6.81 -3.40
N ALA A 48 -5.78 -7.56 -4.14
CA ALA A 48 -6.48 -8.73 -3.63
C ALA A 48 -5.51 -9.80 -3.09
N GLU A 49 -4.39 -10.04 -3.79
CA GLU A 49 -3.37 -10.99 -3.34
C GLU A 49 -2.60 -10.48 -2.12
N ILE A 50 -2.26 -9.18 -2.07
CA ILE A 50 -1.66 -8.57 -0.87
C ILE A 50 -2.58 -8.77 0.34
N MET A 51 -3.90 -8.51 0.20
CA MET A 51 -4.85 -8.71 1.30
C MET A 51 -4.96 -10.18 1.70
N ARG A 52 -4.99 -11.11 0.73
CA ARG A 52 -5.02 -12.55 1.01
C ARG A 52 -3.81 -13.01 1.84
N LEU A 53 -2.61 -12.50 1.54
CA LEU A 53 -1.39 -12.81 2.29
C LEU A 53 -1.39 -12.19 3.69
N VAL A 54 -1.95 -10.98 3.83
CA VAL A 54 -2.13 -10.32 5.13
C VAL A 54 -3.10 -11.11 6.00
N ASP A 55 -4.24 -11.52 5.46
CA ASP A 55 -5.24 -12.34 6.17
C ASP A 55 -4.67 -13.71 6.59
N ALA A 56 -3.76 -14.27 5.79
CA ALA A 56 -3.04 -15.49 6.12
C ALA A 56 -1.90 -15.29 7.14
N GLY A 57 -1.54 -14.04 7.47
CA GLY A 57 -0.41 -13.71 8.34
C GLY A 57 0.97 -13.91 7.69
N GLU A 58 1.02 -14.03 6.36
CA GLU A 58 2.26 -14.23 5.59
C GLU A 58 2.93 -12.90 5.21
N LEU A 59 2.18 -11.80 5.24
CA LEU A 59 2.64 -10.47 4.87
C LEU A 59 2.11 -9.42 5.86
N THR A 60 2.94 -8.43 6.19
CA THR A 60 2.54 -7.22 6.93
C THR A 60 2.60 -6.03 5.99
N ILE A 61 1.59 -5.16 6.03
CA ILE A 61 1.65 -3.86 5.35
C ILE A 61 2.23 -2.87 6.35
N GLU A 62 3.44 -2.42 6.10
CA GLU A 62 4.10 -1.41 6.91
C GLU A 62 3.39 -0.04 6.78
N PRO A 63 3.50 0.85 7.79
CA PRO A 63 3.03 2.22 7.66
C PRO A 63 3.73 2.94 6.48
N ALA A 64 3.10 4.01 5.99
CA ALA A 64 3.73 4.86 4.98
C ALA A 64 4.97 5.57 5.55
N ASP A 65 5.90 5.92 4.66
CA ASP A 65 7.02 6.79 5.04
C ASP A 65 6.49 8.22 5.34
N GLU A 66 6.96 8.83 6.43
CA GLU A 66 6.55 10.18 6.90
C GLU A 66 6.93 11.35 5.98
#